data_AF-A0A659QXB2-F1
#
_entry.id   AF-A0A659QXB2-F1
#
_cell.length_a   1.000
_cell.length_b   1.000
_cell.length_c   1.000
_cell.angle_alpha   90.00
_cell.angle_beta   90.00
_cell.angle_gamma   90.00
#
_symmetry.space_group_name_H-M   'P 1'
#
loop_
_entity.id
_entity.type
_entity.pdbx_description
1 polymer ?
#
loop_
_entity_poly.entity_id
_entity_poly.type
_entity_poly.pdbx_seq_one_letter_code
_entity_poly.pdbx_strand_id
1 'polypeptide(L)'
;MSNAITMGIFWHLIGAASAACFYAPFKQVKQWSWETMWSVGGIVSWLILPWAISALLLPDFWAYYGQFNLSTLLPVFLFGAMWGIGNINYGLTMRYLGMSMGIGIAIGITLIVGTLMTPIINGLFDGYIYTEGGRMTRVGVFVAR
;
A
#
# COMPACT_ATOMS: atom_id res chain seq x y z
N MET A 1 7.30 2.11 28.92
CA MET A 1 7.89 1.99 27.56
C MET A 1 7.71 0.59 26.93
N SER A 2 7.52 -0.49 27.69
CA SER A 2 7.28 -1.85 27.15
C SER A 2 5.92 -2.03 26.43
N ASN A 3 4.82 -1.49 26.98
CA ASN A 3 3.48 -1.70 26.41
C ASN A 3 3.31 -1.15 24.99
N ALA A 4 3.89 0.00 24.66
CA ALA A 4 3.76 0.61 23.33
C ALA A 4 4.47 -0.22 22.25
N ILE A 5 5.62 -0.82 22.56
CA ILE A 5 6.37 -1.68 21.64
C ILE A 5 5.60 -2.98 21.41
N THR A 6 5.13 -3.63 22.48
CA THR A 6 4.34 -4.86 22.37
C THR A 6 3.04 -4.63 21.60
N MET A 7 2.33 -3.53 21.89
CA MET A 7 1.11 -3.19 21.17
C MET A 7 1.39 -2.82 19.71
N GLY A 8 2.50 -2.14 19.43
CA GLY A 8 2.95 -1.84 18.08
C GLY A 8 3.22 -3.11 17.27
N ILE A 9 3.96 -4.06 17.83
CA ILE A 9 4.22 -5.37 17.20
C ILE A 9 2.89 -6.11 16.97
N PHE A 10 2.01 -6.13 17.96
CA PHE A 10 0.72 -6.79 17.87
C PHE A 10 -0.16 -6.21 16.76
N TRP A 11 -0.33 -4.89 16.70
CA TRP A 11 -1.08 -4.23 15.64
C TRP A 11 -0.44 -4.41 14.27
N HIS A 12 0.89 -4.41 14.20
CA HIS A 12 1.61 -4.66 12.96
C HIS A 12 1.35 -6.08 12.43
N LEU A 13 1.33 -7.06 13.33
CA LEU A 13 1.05 -8.46 12.99
C LEU A 13 -0.39 -8.65 12.51
N ILE A 14 -1.38 -8.00 13.16
CA ILE A 14 -2.77 -8.00 12.69
C ILE A 14 -2.89 -7.36 11.31
N GLY A 15 -2.22 -6.22 11.09
CA GLY A 15 -2.22 -5.54 9.79
C GLY A 15 -1.59 -6.40 8.70
N ALA A 16 -0.43 -6.99 8.97
CA ALA A 16 0.27 -7.87 8.04
C ALA A 16 -0.55 -9.14 7.71
N ALA A 17 -1.16 -9.77 8.72
CA ALA A 17 -2.03 -10.93 8.51
C ALA A 17 -3.26 -10.56 7.67
N SER A 18 -3.90 -9.42 7.96
CA SER A 18 -5.05 -8.93 7.18
C SER A 18 -4.66 -8.67 5.71
N ALA A 19 -3.50 -8.04 5.49
CA ALA A 19 -2.95 -7.77 4.16
C ALA A 19 -2.43 -9.01 3.43
N ALA A 20 -2.15 -10.12 4.12
CA ALA A 20 -1.86 -11.40 3.49
C ALA A 20 -3.15 -12.16 3.13
N CYS A 21 -4.17 -12.06 3.99
CA CYS A 21 -5.41 -12.78 3.83
C CYS A 21 -6.42 -12.10 2.90
N PHE A 22 -6.30 -10.79 2.61
CA PHE A 22 -7.32 -10.07 1.83
C PHE A 22 -7.62 -10.70 0.47
N TYR A 23 -6.65 -11.34 -0.18
CA TYR A 23 -6.83 -11.96 -1.50
C TYR A 23 -7.40 -13.40 -1.42
N ALA A 24 -7.36 -14.05 -0.26
CA ALA A 24 -7.84 -15.43 -0.10
C ALA A 24 -9.36 -15.59 -0.32
N PRO A 25 -10.25 -14.70 0.17
CA PRO A 25 -11.68 -14.75 -0.12
C PRO A 25 -12.01 -14.62 -1.61
N PHE A 26 -11.23 -13.82 -2.35
CA PHE A 26 -11.43 -13.64 -3.79
C PHE A 26 -11.30 -14.95 -4.58
N LYS A 27 -10.52 -15.93 -4.08
CA LYS A 27 -10.45 -17.26 -4.70
C LYS A 27 -11.73 -18.09 -4.58
N GLN A 28 -12.62 -17.76 -3.65
CA GLN A 28 -13.88 -18.49 -3.44
C GLN A 28 -14.98 -18.01 -4.39
N VAL A 29 -14.82 -16.84 -5.01
CA VAL A 29 -15.77 -16.29 -5.99
C VAL A 29 -15.52 -16.95 -7.35
N LYS A 30 -16.29 -18.00 -7.65
CA LYS A 30 -16.13 -18.79 -8.89
C LYS A 30 -17.03 -18.35 -10.06
N GLN A 31 -18.07 -17.58 -9.78
CA GLN A 31 -19.14 -17.25 -10.74
C GLN A 31 -18.92 -15.91 -11.46
N TRP A 32 -17.96 -15.10 -11.00
CA TRP A 32 -17.70 -13.77 -11.55
C TRP A 32 -16.39 -13.77 -12.31
N SER A 33 -16.29 -12.91 -13.33
CA SER A 33 -14.99 -12.63 -13.94
C SER A 33 -14.08 -11.99 -12.88
N TRP A 34 -12.78 -12.22 -13.02
CA TRP A 34 -11.79 -11.68 -12.11
C TRP A 34 -11.83 -10.14 -12.08
N GLU A 35 -12.07 -9.52 -13.24
CA GLU A 35 -12.19 -8.08 -13.42
C GLU A 35 -13.38 -7.53 -12.62
N THR A 36 -14.56 -8.12 -12.75
CA THR A 36 -15.76 -7.65 -12.02
C THR A 36 -15.57 -7.82 -10.51
N MET A 37 -15.01 -8.95 -10.09
CA MET A 37 -14.75 -9.22 -8.68
C MET A 37 -13.72 -8.24 -8.09
N TRP A 38 -12.61 -7.98 -8.79
CA TRP A 38 -11.57 -7.04 -8.35
C TRP A 38 -12.07 -5.60 -8.34
N SER A 39 -12.81 -5.18 -9.38
CA SER A 39 -13.38 -3.83 -9.46
C SER A 39 -14.40 -3.57 -8.36
N VAL A 40 -15.31 -4.51 -8.10
CA VAL A 40 -16.30 -4.36 -7.01
C VAL A 40 -15.61 -4.34 -5.65
N GLY A 41 -14.67 -5.26 -5.41
CA GLY A 41 -13.88 -5.28 -4.17
C GLY A 41 -13.10 -3.98 -3.95
N GLY A 42 -12.50 -3.43 -5.01
CA GLY A 42 -11.78 -2.15 -4.99
C GLY A 42 -12.68 -0.95 -4.71
N ILE A 43 -13.82 -0.84 -5.38
CA ILE A 43 -14.79 0.25 -5.15
C ILE A 43 -15.29 0.23 -3.71
N VAL A 44 -15.66 -0.94 -3.20
CA VAL A 44 -16.15 -1.08 -1.82
C VAL A 44 -15.04 -0.72 -0.83
N SER A 45 -13.83 -1.25 -1.02
CA SER A 45 -12.74 -1.10 -0.05
C SER A 45 -12.08 0.27 -0.07
N TRP A 46 -11.99 0.93 -1.23
CA TRP A 46 -11.23 2.19 -1.38
C TRP A 46 -12.12 3.44 -1.47
N LEU A 47 -13.39 3.31 -1.85
CA LEU A 47 -14.31 4.45 -1.93
C LEU A 47 -15.40 4.37 -0.87
N ILE A 48 -16.16 3.27 -0.85
CA ILE A 48 -17.35 3.18 0.02
C ILE A 48 -16.96 3.10 1.49
N LEU A 49 -16.03 2.20 1.85
CA LEU A 49 -15.65 1.97 3.24
C LEU A 49 -15.00 3.21 3.87
N PRO A 50 -14.00 3.88 3.24
CA PRO A 50 -13.40 5.09 3.82
C PRO A 50 -14.42 6.22 3.91
N TRP A 51 -15.30 6.38 2.92
CA TRP A 51 -16.33 7.41 2.94
C TRP A 51 -17.37 7.17 4.05
N ALA A 52 -17.82 5.92 4.22
CA ALA A 52 -18.76 5.54 5.28
C ALA A 52 -18.14 5.71 6.68
N ILE A 53 -16.88 5.32 6.87
CA ILE A 53 -16.15 5.51 8.12
C ILE A 53 -15.99 7.00 8.43
N SER A 54 -15.60 7.80 7.43
CA SER A 54 -15.52 9.26 7.58
C SER A 54 -16.87 9.86 7.96
N ALA A 55 -17.97 9.44 7.33
CA ALA A 55 -19.30 9.94 7.65
C ALA A 55 -19.77 9.55 9.07
N LEU A 56 -19.31 8.42 9.60
CA LEU A 56 -19.69 7.93 10.93
C LEU A 56 -18.82 8.53 12.05
N LEU A 57 -17.54 8.79 11.78
CA LEU A 57 -16.60 9.31 12.77
C LEU A 57 -16.50 10.83 12.78
N LEU A 58 -16.75 11.51 11.66
CA LEU A 58 -16.65 12.97 11.58
C LEU A 58 -17.95 13.62 12.04
N PRO A 59 -17.90 14.56 13.00
CA PRO A 59 -19.08 15.29 13.46
C PRO A 59 -19.69 16.19 12.38
N ASP A 60 -18.86 16.74 11.48
CA ASP A 60 -19.30 17.56 10.34
C ASP A 60 -18.51 17.18 9.08
N PHE A 61 -19.02 16.20 8.34
CA PHE A 61 -18.38 15.65 7.14
C PHE A 61 -18.08 16.74 6.09
N TRP A 62 -19.06 17.56 5.76
CA TRP A 62 -18.92 18.58 4.71
C TRP A 62 -17.99 19.71 5.11
N ALA A 63 -18.04 20.15 6.37
CA ALA A 63 -17.13 21.19 6.85
C ALA A 63 -15.68 20.71 6.84
N TYR A 64 -15.42 19.44 7.21
CA TYR A 64 -14.09 18.84 7.18
C TYR A 64 -13.47 18.85 5.78
N TYR A 65 -14.18 18.35 4.76
CA TYR A 65 -13.66 18.35 3.40
C TYR A 65 -13.58 19.76 2.79
N GLY A 66 -14.44 20.69 3.24
CA GLY A 66 -14.41 22.08 2.82
C GLY A 66 -13.20 22.89 3.31
N GLN A 67 -12.41 22.38 4.26
CA GLN A 67 -11.20 23.06 4.74
C GLN A 67 -9.99 22.87 3.82
N PHE A 68 -10.03 21.91 2.90
CA PHE A 68 -8.89 21.61 2.04
C PHE A 68 -8.90 22.46 0.77
N ASN A 69 -7.76 23.08 0.46
CA ASN A 69 -7.57 23.81 -0.78
C ASN A 69 -7.37 22.83 -1.96
N LEU A 70 -7.77 23.24 -3.17
CA LEU A 70 -7.58 22.49 -4.40
C LEU A 70 -6.10 22.17 -4.67
N SER A 71 -5.18 23.04 -4.26
CA SER A 71 -3.73 22.82 -4.36
C SER A 71 -3.24 21.62 -3.53
N THR A 72 -3.95 21.26 -2.45
CA THR A 72 -3.68 20.06 -1.65
C THR A 72 -4.44 18.85 -2.18
N LEU A 73 -5.70 19.04 -2.60
CA LEU A 73 -6.55 17.96 -3.09
C LEU A 73 -6.07 17.39 -4.43
N LEU A 74 -5.54 18.23 -5.32
CA LEU A 74 -5.12 17.79 -6.65
C LEU A 74 -3.95 16.79 -6.61
N PRO A 75 -2.84 17.04 -5.89
CA PRO A 75 -1.79 16.03 -5.72
C PRO A 75 -2.32 14.75 -5.05
N VAL A 76 -3.15 14.86 -4.01
CA VAL A 76 -3.73 13.70 -3.32
C VAL A 76 -4.55 12.85 -4.29
N PHE A 77 -5.37 13.48 -5.12
CA PHE A 77 -6.14 12.80 -6.16
C PHE A 77 -5.24 12.14 -7.21
N LEU A 78 -4.22 12.85 -7.70
CA LEU A 78 -3.29 12.32 -8.72
C LEU A 78 -2.48 11.14 -8.19
N PHE A 79 -1.92 11.24 -6.99
CA PHE A 79 -1.21 10.13 -6.34
C PHE A 79 -2.15 8.95 -6.06
N GLY A 80 -3.38 9.22 -5.65
CA GLY A 80 -4.42 8.19 -5.48
C GLY A 80 -4.76 7.48 -6.79
N ALA A 81 -4.91 8.24 -7.89
CA ALA A 81 -5.16 7.68 -9.22
C ALA A 81 -3.99 6.83 -9.71
N MET A 82 -2.75 7.32 -9.55
CA MET A 82 -1.53 6.57 -9.87
C MET A 82 -1.43 5.27 -9.06
N TRP A 83 -1.74 5.33 -7.76
CA TRP A 83 -1.79 4.15 -6.90
C TRP A 83 -2.85 3.15 -7.38
N GLY A 84 -4.04 3.63 -7.78
CA GLY A 84 -5.12 2.79 -8.31
C GLY A 84 -4.70 2.01 -9.57
N ILE A 85 -4.01 2.67 -10.51
CA ILE A 85 -3.44 2.02 -11.70
C ILE A 85 -2.43 0.93 -11.29
N GLY A 86 -1.52 1.26 -10.37
CA GLY A 86 -0.55 0.30 -9.84
C GLY A 86 -1.22 -0.91 -9.19
N ASN A 87 -2.31 -0.69 -8.47
CA ASN A 87 -3.00 -1.76 -7.77
C ASN A 87 -3.78 -2.71 -8.70
N ILE A 88 -4.33 -2.19 -9.82
CA ILE A 88 -4.91 -3.04 -10.87
C ILE A 88 -3.82 -3.92 -11.51
N ASN A 89 -2.66 -3.34 -11.83
CA ASN A 89 -1.52 -4.08 -12.36
C ASN A 89 -1.00 -5.13 -11.37
N TYR A 90 -1.00 -4.83 -10.08
CA TYR A 90 -0.64 -5.78 -9.02
C TYR A 90 -1.61 -6.96 -8.99
N GLY A 91 -2.91 -6.71 -9.09
CA GLY A 91 -3.93 -7.76 -9.22
C GLY A 91 -3.72 -8.64 -10.47
N LEU A 92 -3.47 -8.02 -11.63
CA LEU A 92 -3.19 -8.75 -12.87
C LEU A 92 -1.92 -9.62 -12.75
N THR A 93 -0.88 -9.10 -12.09
CA THR A 93 0.36 -9.83 -11.80
C THR A 93 0.05 -11.11 -11.02
N MET A 94 -0.77 -11.04 -9.97
CA MET A 94 -1.18 -12.24 -9.22
C MET A 94 -2.00 -13.23 -10.05
N ARG A 95 -2.79 -12.74 -11.00
CA ARG A 95 -3.58 -13.59 -11.91
C ARG A 95 -2.68 -14.36 -12.88
N TYR A 96 -1.67 -13.72 -13.46
CA TYR A 96 -0.81 -14.33 -14.48
C TYR A 96 0.38 -15.12 -13.91
N LEU A 97 1.00 -14.64 -12.83
CA LEU A 97 2.20 -15.27 -12.23
C LEU A 97 1.88 -16.14 -11.01
N GLY A 98 0.64 -16.09 -10.50
CA GLY A 98 0.23 -16.74 -9.27
C GLY A 98 0.62 -15.95 -8.02
N MET A 99 -0.03 -16.27 -6.88
CA MET A 99 0.12 -15.47 -5.65
C MET A 99 1.54 -15.48 -5.09
N SER A 100 2.25 -16.63 -5.10
CA SER A 100 3.59 -16.71 -4.50
C SER A 100 4.61 -15.86 -5.25
N MET A 101 4.71 -16.07 -6.57
CA MET A 101 5.69 -15.37 -7.42
C MET A 101 5.29 -13.91 -7.65
N GLY A 102 4.00 -13.64 -7.88
CA GLY A 102 3.50 -12.29 -8.13
C GLY A 102 3.68 -11.35 -6.93
N ILE A 103 3.37 -11.83 -5.72
CA ILE A 103 3.56 -11.04 -4.49
C ILE A 103 5.06 -10.81 -4.23
N GLY A 104 5.89 -11.84 -4.36
CA GLY A 104 7.34 -11.74 -4.13
C GLY A 104 8.01 -10.70 -5.03
N ILE A 105 7.77 -10.76 -6.34
CA ILE A 105 8.37 -9.83 -7.31
C ILE A 105 7.87 -8.40 -7.09
N ALA A 106 6.56 -8.22 -6.92
CA ALA A 106 5.97 -6.89 -6.75
C ALA A 106 6.42 -6.20 -5.45
N ILE A 107 6.45 -6.94 -4.33
CA ILE A 107 6.96 -6.42 -3.06
C ILE A 107 8.47 -6.17 -3.16
N GLY A 108 9.24 -7.08 -3.76
CA GLY A 108 10.69 -6.90 -3.95
C GLY A 108 11.02 -5.62 -4.72
N ILE A 109 10.37 -5.40 -5.87
CA ILE A 109 10.58 -4.18 -6.67
C ILE A 109 10.15 -2.93 -5.88
N THR A 110 9.01 -2.98 -5.19
CA THR A 110 8.50 -1.83 -4.42
C THR A 110 9.41 -1.49 -3.24
N LEU A 111 9.99 -2.50 -2.57
CA LEU A 111 10.99 -2.31 -1.53
C LEU A 111 12.24 -1.63 -2.08
N ILE A 112 12.76 -2.09 -3.22
CA ILE A 112 13.94 -1.50 -3.85
C ILE A 112 13.68 -0.04 -4.22
N VAL A 113 12.59 0.21 -4.95
CA VAL A 113 12.24 1.56 -5.41
C VAL A 113 11.95 2.47 -4.23
N GLY A 114 11.09 2.07 -3.29
CA GLY A 114 10.71 2.89 -2.14
C GLY A 114 11.90 3.23 -1.23
N THR A 115 12.81 2.28 -1.05
CA THR A 115 13.98 2.49 -0.19
C THR A 115 15.04 3.39 -0.84
N LEU A 116 15.21 3.31 -2.17
CA LEU A 116 16.20 4.12 -2.88
C LEU A 116 15.66 5.50 -3.29
N MET A 117 14.35 5.63 -3.52
CA MET A 117 13.75 6.88 -3.99
C MET A 117 13.92 8.03 -2.99
N THR A 118 13.73 7.78 -1.69
CA THR A 118 13.81 8.84 -0.66
C THR A 118 15.23 9.43 -0.54
N PRO A 119 16.32 8.63 -0.44
CA PRO A 119 17.68 9.16 -0.46
C PRO A 119 18.07 9.88 -1.76
N ILE A 120 17.57 9.43 -2.91
CA ILE A 120 17.83 10.06 -4.21
C ILE A 120 17.20 11.46 -4.29
N ILE A 121 15.91 11.57 -3.94
CA ILE A 121 15.18 12.86 -4.00
C ILE A 121 15.79 13.89 -3.03
N ASN A 122 16.27 13.45 -1.87
CA ASN A 122 16.87 14.34 -0.87
C ASN A 122 18.35 14.67 -1.14
N GLY A 123 18.96 14.17 -2.23
CA GLY A 123 20.38 14.40 -2.54
C GLY A 123 21.36 13.78 -1.54
N LEU A 124 20.89 12.91 -0.64
CA LEU A 124 21.67 12.26 0.41
C LEU A 124 22.24 10.91 -0.03
N PHE A 125 22.17 10.59 -1.31
CA PHE A 125 22.53 9.28 -1.83
C PHE A 125 23.98 8.89 -1.50
N ASP A 126 24.92 9.82 -1.68
CA ASP A 126 26.33 9.59 -1.38
C ASP A 126 26.57 9.33 0.11
N GLY A 127 25.94 10.09 1.01
CA GLY A 127 26.05 9.89 2.45
C GLY A 127 25.37 8.60 2.92
N TYR A 128 24.22 8.26 2.35
CA TYR A 128 23.43 7.08 2.69
C TYR A 128 24.22 5.79 2.42
N ILE A 129 25.01 5.73 1.33
CA ILE A 129 25.83 4.57 0.97
C ILE A 129 26.87 4.21 2.05
N TYR A 130 27.43 5.21 2.75
CA TYR A 130 28.49 5.01 3.74
C TYR A 130 28.01 4.80 5.17
N THR A 131 26.71 5.03 5.46
CA THR A 131 26.14 4.74 6.79
C THR A 131 25.94 3.25 7.03
N GLU A 132 26.02 2.81 8.29
CA GLU A 132 25.73 1.40 8.65
C GLU A 132 24.30 0.99 8.25
N GLY A 133 23.33 1.89 8.41
CA GLY A 133 21.95 1.70 7.98
C GLY A 133 21.81 1.49 6.47
N GLY A 134 22.46 2.34 5.66
CA GLY A 134 22.45 2.19 4.20
C GLY A 134 23.19 0.94 3.72
N ARG A 135 24.18 0.44 4.47
CA ARG A 135 24.84 -0.84 4.18
C ARG A 135 23.89 -2.03 4.38
N MET A 136 23.09 -2.04 5.46
CA MET A 136 22.07 -3.07 5.69
C MET A 136 20.93 -2.99 4.67
N THR A 137 20.50 -1.78 4.32
CA THR A 137 19.52 -1.55 3.26
C THR A 137 19.97 -2.11 1.91
N ARG A 138 21.25 -1.95 1.54
CA ARG A 138 21.79 -2.51 0.29
C ARG A 138 21.79 -4.03 0.28
N VAL A 139 22.12 -4.66 1.41
CA VAL A 139 22.02 -6.12 1.55
C VAL A 139 20.56 -6.56 1.41
N GLY A 140 19.62 -5.87 2.05
CA GLY A 140 18.19 -6.13 1.91
C GLY A 140 17.69 -6.02 0.47
N VAL A 141 18.09 -4.96 -0.24
CA VAL A 141 17.80 -4.76 -1.67
C VAL A 141 18.39 -5.86 -2.54
N PHE A 142 19.61 -6.31 -2.26
CA PHE A 142 20.26 -7.38 -3.01
C PHE A 142 19.60 -8.75 -2.77
N VAL A 143 19.18 -9.03 -1.54
CA VAL A 143 18.48 -10.27 -1.15
C VAL A 143 17.03 -10.28 -1.61
N ALA A 144 16.39 -9.13 -1.75
CA ALA A 144 15.01 -8.99 -2.22
C ALA A 144 14.84 -9.20 -3.75
N ARG A 145 15.93 -9.39 -4.50
CA ARG A 145 15.93 -9.76 -5.93
C ARG A 145 15.72 -11.26 -6.10
#